data_AF-A0AAE9YUI2-F1
#
_entry.id   AF-A0AAE9YUI2-F1
#
_cell.length_a   1.000
_cell.length_b   1.000
_cell.length_c   1.000
_cell.angle_alpha   90.00
_cell.angle_beta   90.00
_cell.angle_gamma   90.00
#
_symmetry.space_group_name_H-M   'P 1'
#
loop_
_entity.id
_entity.type
_entity.pdbx_description
1 polymer ?
#
loop_
_entity_poly.entity_id
_entity_poly.type
_entity_poly.pdbx_seq_one_letter_code
_entity_poly.pdbx_strand_id
1 'polypeptide(L)'
;MKILLKLIFIAAVSISGSVFAHTGGHGQVSAGKAVAIAQTSAKMLTFKDHGMSVGKIDKSWAKVTKENFTLLEQSSGVYIVKGVNTESHQTLYFTISKQGQVMEVAEPANIKSDHGHAH
;
A
#
# COMPACT_ATOMS: atom_id res chain seq x y z
N MET A 1 37.96 -30.33 28.75
CA MET A 1 37.13 -29.13 28.52
C MET A 1 37.93 -28.03 27.78
N LYS A 2 38.33 -28.24 26.52
CA LYS A 2 38.97 -27.19 25.67
C LYS A 2 38.66 -27.33 24.16
N ILE A 3 37.80 -28.27 23.78
CA ILE A 3 37.46 -28.54 22.36
C ILE A 3 35.97 -28.34 22.05
N LEU A 4 35.13 -28.11 23.07
CA LEU A 4 33.67 -27.92 22.88
C LEU A 4 33.27 -26.51 22.43
N LEU A 5 34.20 -25.53 22.44
CA LEU A 5 33.89 -24.15 22.04
C LEU A 5 34.01 -23.88 20.52
N LYS A 6 34.48 -24.86 19.73
CA LYS A 6 34.79 -24.64 18.30
C LYS A 6 33.69 -25.08 17.32
N LEU A 7 32.53 -25.54 17.82
CA LEU A 7 31.42 -26.02 16.98
C LEU A 7 30.27 -25.02 16.78
N ILE A 8 30.36 -23.81 17.35
CA ILE A 8 29.26 -22.82 17.30
C ILE A 8 29.39 -21.81 16.14
N PHE A 9 30.44 -21.89 15.30
CA PHE A 9 30.71 -20.81 14.33
C PHE A 9 30.37 -21.07 12.86
N ILE A 10 29.73 -22.19 12.51
CA ILE A 10 29.37 -22.47 11.10
C ILE A 10 27.95 -23.04 11.00
N ALA A 11 26.95 -22.16 11.11
CA ALA A 11 25.62 -22.36 10.50
C ALA A 11 24.86 -21.02 10.36
N ALA A 12 25.59 -19.89 10.32
CA ALA A 12 25.01 -18.56 10.29
C ALA A 12 25.12 -17.92 8.91
N VAL A 13 24.62 -18.59 7.86
CA VAL A 13 24.19 -17.90 6.62
C VAL A 13 23.08 -18.71 5.96
N SER A 14 21.88 -18.71 6.54
CA SER A 14 20.70 -18.89 5.71
C SER A 14 20.57 -17.62 4.89
N ILE A 15 21.04 -17.67 3.64
CA ILE A 15 20.85 -16.61 2.67
C ILE A 15 19.33 -16.43 2.56
N SER A 16 18.79 -15.41 3.23
CA SER A 16 17.46 -14.89 2.96
C SER A 16 17.53 -14.22 1.59
N GLY A 17 17.58 -15.03 0.54
CA GLY A 17 17.40 -14.56 -0.82
C GLY A 17 16.02 -13.91 -0.85
N SER A 18 15.98 -12.63 -1.17
CA SER A 18 14.74 -11.92 -1.44
C SER A 18 14.04 -12.67 -2.57
N VAL A 19 13.09 -13.55 -2.22
CA VAL A 19 12.15 -14.12 -3.19
C VAL A 19 11.19 -12.99 -3.54
N PHE A 20 11.67 -12.04 -4.32
CA PHE A 20 10.82 -11.12 -5.07
C PHE A 20 10.39 -11.85 -6.35
N ALA A 21 9.62 -12.92 -6.15
CA ALA A 21 9.02 -13.68 -7.23
C ALA A 21 7.63 -13.11 -7.52
N HIS A 22 7.57 -12.26 -8.54
CA HIS A 22 6.48 -12.01 -9.51
C HIS A 22 6.47 -10.54 -10.01
N THR A 23 7.59 -10.06 -10.55
CA THR A 23 7.55 -8.91 -11.48
C THR A 23 7.76 -9.39 -12.90
N GLY A 24 6.78 -10.11 -13.43
CA GLY A 24 6.83 -10.56 -14.81
C GLY A 24 5.49 -11.14 -15.24
N GLY A 25 4.67 -10.35 -15.95
CA GLY A 25 3.54 -10.91 -16.68
C GLY A 25 2.42 -9.96 -17.09
N HIS A 26 2.25 -8.81 -16.42
CA HIS A 26 1.16 -7.89 -16.73
C HIS A 26 1.71 -6.47 -16.81
N GLY A 27 1.38 -5.77 -17.91
CA GLY A 27 1.78 -4.37 -18.10
C GLY A 27 1.35 -3.47 -16.93
N GLN A 28 1.89 -2.25 -16.88
CA GLN A 28 1.52 -1.28 -15.84
C GLN A 28 0.00 -1.08 -15.80
N VAL A 29 -0.58 -1.05 -14.59
CA VAL A 29 -2.01 -0.76 -14.42
C VAL A 29 -2.30 0.64 -14.90
N SER A 30 -3.43 0.86 -15.58
CA SER A 30 -3.85 2.19 -15.99
C SER A 30 -4.31 3.02 -14.78
N ALA A 31 -4.35 4.34 -14.93
CA ALA A 31 -4.92 5.24 -13.91
C ALA A 31 -6.36 4.85 -13.53
N GLY A 32 -7.20 4.50 -14.52
CA GLY A 32 -8.57 4.06 -14.26
C GLY A 32 -8.65 2.74 -13.47
N LYS A 33 -7.66 1.86 -13.63
CA LYS A 33 -7.52 0.64 -12.83
C LYS A 33 -7.02 0.95 -11.41
N ALA A 34 -6.10 1.90 -11.25
CA ALA A 34 -5.66 2.38 -9.93
C ALA A 34 -6.84 2.96 -9.12
N VAL A 35 -7.72 3.73 -9.74
CA VAL A 35 -8.96 4.22 -9.09
C VAL A 35 -9.86 3.07 -8.60
N ALA A 36 -10.03 2.03 -9.42
CA ALA A 36 -10.81 0.85 -9.01
C ALA A 36 -10.14 0.05 -7.88
N ILE A 37 -8.80 -0.02 -7.87
CA ILE A 37 -8.02 -0.62 -6.79
C ILE A 37 -8.21 0.16 -5.49
N ALA A 38 -8.15 1.50 -5.53
CA ALA A 38 -8.41 2.36 -4.37
C ALA A 38 -9.79 2.09 -3.76
N GLN A 39 -10.84 2.08 -4.59
CA GLN A 39 -12.21 1.79 -4.15
C GLN A 39 -12.32 0.40 -3.49
N THR A 40 -11.75 -0.62 -4.14
CA THR A 40 -11.75 -2.00 -3.61
C THR A 40 -11.03 -2.07 -2.27
N SER A 41 -9.92 -1.35 -2.14
CA SER A 41 -9.09 -1.35 -0.93
C SER A 41 -9.80 -0.65 0.23
N ALA A 42 -10.47 0.46 -0.03
CA ALA A 42 -11.34 1.11 0.97
C ALA A 42 -12.40 0.13 1.49
N LYS A 43 -13.07 -0.61 0.59
CA LYS A 43 -14.04 -1.64 0.98
C LYS A 43 -13.40 -2.75 1.83
N MET A 44 -12.21 -3.22 1.47
CA MET A 44 -11.50 -4.25 2.24
C MET A 44 -11.13 -3.78 3.66
N LEU A 45 -10.66 -2.54 3.79
CA LEU A 45 -10.31 -1.94 5.08
C LEU A 45 -11.51 -1.75 6.02
N THR A 46 -12.76 -1.85 5.52
CA THR A 46 -13.95 -1.88 6.40
C THR A 46 -14.11 -3.17 7.18
N PHE A 47 -13.53 -4.27 6.69
CA PHE A 47 -13.64 -5.58 7.33
C PHE A 47 -12.58 -5.73 8.41
N LYS A 48 -11.33 -5.43 8.08
CA LYS A 48 -10.16 -5.54 8.97
C LYS A 48 -9.03 -4.63 8.53
N ASP A 49 -8.10 -4.42 9.44
CA ASP A 49 -6.81 -3.83 9.12
C ASP A 49 -5.99 -4.78 8.21
N HIS A 50 -5.33 -4.21 7.22
CA HIS A 50 -4.45 -4.87 6.27
C HIS A 50 -3.00 -4.38 6.37
N GLY A 51 -2.61 -3.82 7.52
CA GLY A 51 -1.29 -3.24 7.76
C GLY A 51 -1.11 -1.85 7.13
N MET A 52 -2.22 -1.13 6.93
CA MET A 52 -2.20 0.25 6.40
C MET A 52 -2.14 1.24 7.55
N SER A 53 -1.61 2.45 7.32
CA SER A 53 -1.46 3.47 8.38
C SER A 53 -2.81 3.93 8.98
N VAL A 54 -3.90 3.83 8.24
CA VAL A 54 -5.28 4.11 8.71
C VAL A 54 -5.94 2.97 9.47
N GLY A 55 -5.33 1.78 9.50
CA GLY A 55 -5.90 0.58 10.09
C GLY A 55 -7.25 0.17 9.47
N LYS A 56 -8.14 -0.36 10.31
CA LYS A 56 -9.54 -0.64 9.93
C LYS A 56 -10.33 0.67 9.88
N ILE A 57 -11.09 0.88 8.80
CA ILE A 57 -11.91 2.09 8.60
C ILE A 57 -13.41 1.80 8.77
N ASP A 58 -14.21 2.86 8.83
CA ASP A 58 -15.66 2.76 9.07
C ASP A 58 -16.41 1.97 7.96
N LYS A 59 -17.50 1.30 8.33
CA LYS A 59 -18.30 0.46 7.42
C LYS A 59 -18.95 1.24 6.28
N SER A 60 -19.19 2.53 6.43
CA SER A 60 -19.74 3.40 5.37
C SER A 60 -18.89 3.37 4.10
N TRP A 61 -17.57 3.15 4.21
CA TRP A 61 -16.67 3.03 3.06
C TRP A 61 -17.00 1.88 2.11
N ALA A 62 -17.73 0.85 2.57
CA ALA A 62 -18.17 -0.24 1.70
C ALA A 62 -19.22 0.18 0.66
N LYS A 63 -19.88 1.33 0.87
CA LYS A 63 -20.89 1.91 -0.02
C LYS A 63 -20.33 3.01 -0.93
N VAL A 64 -19.10 3.47 -0.69
CA VAL A 64 -18.50 4.56 -1.47
C VAL A 64 -18.20 4.04 -2.88
N THR A 65 -18.80 4.70 -3.86
CA THR A 65 -18.72 4.32 -5.27
C THR A 65 -17.51 4.95 -5.96
N LYS A 66 -17.15 4.44 -7.14
CA LYS A 66 -15.94 4.84 -7.89
C LYS A 66 -15.88 6.34 -8.19
N GLU A 67 -17.04 6.99 -8.33
CA GLU A 67 -17.16 8.42 -8.65
C GLU A 67 -16.62 9.33 -7.54
N ASN A 68 -16.55 8.81 -6.31
CA ASN A 68 -15.96 9.49 -5.16
C ASN A 68 -14.44 9.23 -5.03
N PHE A 69 -13.85 8.53 -6.01
CA PHE A 69 -12.41 8.30 -6.10
C PHE A 69 -11.85 9.05 -7.31
N THR A 70 -10.91 9.96 -7.07
CA THR A 70 -10.31 10.81 -8.10
C THR A 70 -8.81 10.60 -8.13
N LEU A 71 -8.24 10.41 -9.32
CA LEU A 71 -6.79 10.45 -9.49
C LEU A 71 -6.30 11.89 -9.22
N LEU A 72 -5.39 12.05 -8.25
CA LEU A 72 -4.76 13.34 -7.97
C LEU A 72 -3.41 13.48 -8.65
N GLU A 73 -2.61 12.41 -8.61
CA GLU A 73 -1.25 12.43 -9.14
C GLU A 73 -0.93 11.13 -9.88
N GLN A 74 -0.19 11.27 -10.97
CA GLN A 74 0.43 10.17 -11.69
C GLN A 74 1.92 10.49 -11.88
N SER A 75 2.79 9.77 -11.16
CA SER A 75 4.23 9.84 -11.31
C SER A 75 4.77 8.60 -12.03
N SER A 76 6.10 8.50 -12.18
CA SER A 76 6.75 7.37 -12.85
C SER A 76 6.55 6.05 -12.11
N GLY A 77 6.50 6.07 -10.77
CA GLY A 77 6.41 4.87 -9.93
C GLY A 77 5.02 4.57 -9.37
N VAL A 78 4.18 5.59 -9.17
CA VAL A 78 2.91 5.45 -8.44
C VAL A 78 1.75 6.23 -9.05
N TYR A 79 0.57 5.95 -8.52
CA TYR A 79 -0.66 6.72 -8.62
C TYR A 79 -1.08 7.15 -7.21
N ILE A 80 -1.50 8.40 -7.06
CA ILE A 80 -2.16 8.88 -5.84
C ILE A 80 -3.62 9.08 -6.16
N VAL A 81 -4.49 8.32 -5.49
CA VAL A 81 -5.95 8.41 -5.63
C VAL A 81 -6.54 8.96 -4.34
N LYS A 82 -7.37 10.00 -4.43
CA LYS A 82 -8.16 10.52 -3.32
C LYS A 82 -9.52 9.87 -3.31
N GLY A 83 -9.91 9.28 -2.18
CA GLY A 83 -11.27 8.84 -1.89
C GLY A 83 -11.95 9.78 -0.91
N VAL A 84 -13.21 10.12 -1.15
CA VAL A 84 -14.03 10.91 -0.21
C VAL A 84 -15.23 10.09 0.21
N ASN A 85 -15.43 9.96 1.51
CA ASN A 85 -16.63 9.40 2.09
C ASN A 85 -17.49 10.54 2.63
N THR A 86 -18.59 10.83 1.94
CA THR A 86 -19.49 11.93 2.30
C THR A 86 -20.36 11.63 3.53
N GLU A 87 -20.57 10.34 3.87
CA GLU A 87 -21.33 9.91 5.05
C GLU A 87 -20.53 10.16 6.34
N SER A 88 -19.23 9.87 6.33
CA SER A 88 -18.34 10.06 7.48
C SER A 88 -17.52 11.35 7.44
N HIS A 89 -17.63 12.14 6.37
CA HIS A 89 -16.77 13.30 6.08
C HIS A 89 -15.26 12.99 6.07
N GLN A 90 -14.89 11.71 5.90
CA GLN A 90 -13.50 11.28 5.86
C GLN A 90 -12.93 11.36 4.44
N THR A 91 -11.70 11.85 4.33
CA THR A 91 -10.92 11.78 3.09
C THR A 91 -9.73 10.86 3.30
N LEU A 92 -9.51 9.94 2.36
CA LEU A 92 -8.37 9.04 2.36
C LEU A 92 -7.60 9.18 1.05
N TYR A 93 -6.31 8.92 1.10
CA TYR A 93 -5.44 8.90 -0.06
C TYR A 93 -4.77 7.54 -0.18
N PHE A 94 -4.73 7.03 -1.40
CA PHE A 94 -4.24 5.69 -1.72
C PHE A 94 -3.03 5.84 -2.64
N THR A 95 -1.87 5.41 -2.16
CA THR A 95 -0.63 5.33 -2.94
C THR A 95 -0.55 3.95 -3.55
N ILE A 96 -0.60 3.88 -4.89
CA ILE A 96 -0.71 2.61 -5.63
C ILE A 96 0.43 2.54 -6.64
N SER A 97 1.24 1.49 -6.58
CA SER A 97 2.31 1.25 -7.55
C SER A 97 1.78 1.04 -8.97
N LYS A 98 2.63 1.21 -9.99
CA LYS A 98 2.30 0.84 -11.38
C LYS A 98 1.94 -0.63 -11.56
N GLN A 99 2.25 -1.49 -10.59
CA GLN A 99 1.90 -2.92 -10.60
C GLN A 99 0.55 -3.19 -9.93
N GLY A 100 -0.12 -2.16 -9.40
CA GLY A 100 -1.43 -2.28 -8.76
C GLY A 100 -1.39 -2.66 -7.28
N GLN A 101 -0.20 -2.73 -6.67
CA GLN A 101 -0.08 -2.90 -5.22
C GLN A 101 -0.41 -1.57 -4.51
N VAL A 102 -1.30 -1.62 -3.53
CA VAL A 102 -1.54 -0.52 -2.58
C VAL A 102 -0.38 -0.51 -1.59
N MET A 103 0.38 0.58 -1.60
CA MET A 103 1.56 0.77 -0.78
C MET A 103 1.20 1.46 0.54
N GLU A 104 0.25 2.40 0.49
CA GLU A 104 -0.21 3.15 1.64
C GLU A 104 -1.67 3.58 1.48
N VAL A 105 -2.39 3.68 2.60
CA VAL A 105 -3.65 4.41 2.71
C VAL A 105 -3.56 5.35 3.90
N ALA A 106 -3.63 6.66 3.65
CA ALA A 106 -3.38 7.70 4.64
C ALA A 106 -4.47 8.77 4.69
N GLU A 107 -4.65 9.38 5.85
CA GLU A 107 -5.43 10.62 5.99
C GLU A 107 -4.62 11.83 5.49
N PRO A 108 -5.28 12.96 5.10
CA PRO A 108 -4.59 14.14 4.58
C PRO A 108 -3.45 14.67 5.45
N ALA A 109 -3.55 14.52 6.78
CA ALA A 109 -2.52 14.97 7.72
C ALA A 109 -1.19 14.19 7.57
N ASN A 110 -1.25 12.93 7.10
CA ASN A 110 -0.12 12.00 7.10
C ASN A 110 0.62 11.93 5.75
N ILE A 111 0.05 12.47 4.67
CA ILE A 111 0.67 12.43 3.34
C ILE A 111 1.91 13.33 3.18
N LYS A 112 2.03 14.38 4.01
CA LYS A 112 3.12 15.36 3.87
C LYS A 112 4.51 14.83 4.23
N SER A 113 4.60 13.59 4.72
CA SER A 113 5.83 13.05 5.29
C SER A 113 6.65 12.19 4.32
N ASP A 114 6.06 11.64 3.25
CA ASP A 114 6.69 10.51 2.50
C ASP A 114 6.92 10.76 1.00
N HIS A 115 6.53 11.92 0.47
CA HIS A 115 6.78 12.29 -0.94
C HIS A 115 7.75 13.48 -1.11
N GLY A 116 8.39 13.89 -0.01
CA GLY A 116 9.45 14.89 0.00
C GLY A 116 10.84 14.28 -0.16
N HIS A 117 11.15 13.67 -1.31
CA HIS A 117 12.53 13.62 -1.76
C HIS A 117 12.81 14.90 -2.55
N ALA A 118 13.19 15.93 -1.79
CA ALA A 118 13.87 17.08 -2.29
C ALA A 118 15.34 16.71 -2.59
N HIS A 119 15.74 17.03 -3.83
CA HIS A 119 17.10 17.10 -4.39
C HIS A 119 17.81 15.78 -4.74
#